data_AF-A0A0Q5NP17-F1
#
_entry.id   AF-A0A0Q5NP17-F1
#
_cell.length_a   1.000
_cell.length_b   1.000
_cell.length_c   1.000
_cell.angle_alpha   90.00
_cell.angle_beta   90.00
_cell.angle_gamma   90.00
#
_symmetry.space_group_name_H-M   'P 1'
#
loop_
_entity.id
_entity.type
_entity.pdbx_description
1 polymer ?
#
loop_
_entity_poly.entity_id
_entity_poly.type
_entity_poly.pdbx_seq_one_letter_code
_entity_poly.pdbx_strand_id
1 'polypeptide(L)'
;MALVALAGCRQKMPPNIIAPDKMQNILYDIHVADGYISMIAMADSSRKVAAAYYKGVYKKFGIDSAKYAQSMNYYYKHPQDLEKMYKSIAQRLGKQQKAMEKADSIAKSKRKFVPAVK
;
A
#
# COMPACT_ATOMS: atom_id res chain seq x y z
N MET A 1 -44.19 21.13 5.73
CA MET A 1 -43.12 20.32 5.09
C MET A 1 -41.79 20.96 5.42
N ALA A 2 -41.17 20.54 6.53
CA ALA A 2 -39.87 21.03 6.95
C ALA A 2 -38.79 20.22 6.24
N LEU A 3 -38.09 20.85 5.28
CA LEU A 3 -36.94 20.26 4.62
C LEU A 3 -35.71 20.42 5.53
N VAL A 4 -35.49 19.47 6.44
CA VAL A 4 -34.30 19.44 7.28
C VAL A 4 -33.15 18.94 6.41
N ALA A 5 -32.33 19.87 5.92
CA ALA A 5 -31.10 19.56 5.21
C ALA A 5 -30.07 19.01 6.22
N LEU A 6 -29.85 17.69 6.18
CA LEU A 6 -28.71 17.03 6.81
C LEU A 6 -27.43 17.34 6.01
N ALA A 7 -26.97 18.59 6.06
CA ALA A 7 -25.60 18.93 5.69
C ALA A 7 -24.68 18.47 6.83
N GLY A 8 -24.37 17.17 6.87
CA GLY A 8 -23.32 16.67 7.75
C GLY A 8 -22.02 17.37 7.40
N CYS A 9 -21.51 18.20 8.32
CA CYS A 9 -20.21 18.86 8.21
C CYS A 9 -19.10 17.79 8.11
N ARG A 10 -18.78 17.32 6.91
CA ARG A 10 -17.48 16.69 6.68
C ARG A 10 -16.44 17.78 6.88
N GLN A 11 -15.66 17.68 7.95
CA GLN A 11 -14.52 18.57 8.17
C GLN A 11 -13.68 18.59 6.89
N LYS A 12 -13.47 19.78 6.33
CA LYS A 12 -12.68 19.92 5.11
C LYS A 12 -11.25 19.48 5.43
N MET A 13 -10.76 18.48 4.70
CA MET A 13 -9.39 17.98 4.85
C MET A 13 -8.40 19.15 4.66
N PRO A 14 -7.40 19.33 5.55
CA PRO A 14 -6.43 20.40 5.37
C PRO A 14 -5.67 20.23 4.05
N PRO A 15 -5.34 21.34 3.35
CA PRO A 15 -4.77 21.27 1.99
C PRO A 15 -3.39 20.60 1.92
N ASN A 16 -2.67 20.50 3.04
CA ASN A 16 -1.35 19.87 3.06
C ASN A 16 -1.38 18.34 3.30
N ILE A 17 -2.56 17.76 3.53
CA ILE A 17 -2.71 16.32 3.72
C ILE A 17 -2.78 15.63 2.35
N ILE A 18 -2.04 14.53 2.19
CA ILE A 18 -2.13 13.69 1.00
C ILE A 18 -3.55 13.13 0.92
N ALA A 19 -4.25 13.32 -0.20
CA ALA A 19 -5.61 12.83 -0.38
C ALA A 19 -5.73 11.29 -0.24
N PRO A 20 -6.88 10.76 0.21
CA PRO A 20 -7.05 9.34 0.52
C PRO A 20 -6.67 8.41 -0.64
N ASP A 21 -7.10 8.70 -1.87
CA ASP A 21 -6.79 7.87 -3.04
C ASP A 21 -5.28 7.80 -3.32
N LYS A 22 -4.58 8.92 -3.13
CA LYS A 22 -3.12 8.99 -3.29
C LYS A 22 -2.42 8.28 -2.13
N MET A 23 -2.87 8.49 -0.90
CA MET A 23 -2.30 7.83 0.29
C MET A 23 -2.46 6.31 0.22
N GLN A 24 -3.62 5.82 -0.24
CA GLN A 24 -3.87 4.40 -0.45
C GLN A 24 -2.84 3.77 -1.40
N ASN A 25 -2.46 4.47 -2.48
CA ASN A 25 -1.46 3.98 -3.42
C ASN A 25 -0.04 4.03 -2.84
N ILE A 26 0.28 5.04 -2.04
CA ILE A 26 1.56 5.13 -1.32
C ILE A 26 1.70 3.96 -0.34
N LEU A 27 0.67 3.74 0.50
CA LEU A 27 0.66 2.67 1.50
C LEU A 27 0.71 1.29 0.84
N TYR A 28 0.04 1.10 -0.29
CA TYR A 28 0.14 -0.13 -1.06
C TYR A 28 1.59 -0.42 -1.49
N ASP A 29 2.28 0.55 -2.07
CA ASP A 29 3.68 0.36 -2.50
C ASP A 29 4.64 0.18 -1.32
N ILE A 30 4.41 0.87 -0.19
CA ILE A 30 5.15 0.65 1.05
C ILE A 30 4.98 -0.80 1.52
N HIS A 31 3.75 -1.32 1.59
CA HIS A 31 3.51 -2.69 2.06
C HIS A 31 4.02 -3.77 1.10
N VAL A 32 4.08 -3.48 -0.20
CA VAL A 32 4.79 -4.37 -1.15
C VAL A 32 6.29 -4.38 -0.84
N ALA A 33 6.90 -3.22 -0.56
CA ALA A 33 8.30 -3.15 -0.15
C ALA A 33 8.53 -3.88 1.20
N ASP A 34 7.63 -3.72 2.16
CA ASP A 34 7.67 -4.41 3.47
C ASP A 34 7.69 -5.92 3.30
N GLY A 35 6.91 -6.45 2.35
CA GLY A 35 6.92 -7.87 2.02
C GLY A 35 8.33 -8.37 1.70
N TYR A 36 9.09 -7.65 0.88
CA TYR A 36 10.48 -7.97 0.58
C TYR A 36 11.42 -7.73 1.78
N ILE A 37 11.29 -6.57 2.44
CA ILE A 37 12.16 -6.17 3.57
C ILE A 37 12.04 -7.17 4.72
N SER A 38 10.84 -7.72 4.96
CA SER A 38 10.59 -8.69 6.03
C SER A 38 11.38 -10.00 5.87
N MET A 39 11.88 -10.29 4.68
CA MET A 39 12.72 -11.46 4.41
C MET A 39 14.19 -11.26 4.82
N ILE A 40 14.58 -10.05 5.21
CA ILE A 40 15.96 -9.72 5.60
C ILE A 40 16.12 -9.98 7.11
N ALA A 41 16.87 -11.03 7.46
CA ALA A 41 17.04 -11.46 8.84
C ALA A 41 17.78 -10.44 9.74
N MET A 42 18.70 -9.65 9.16
CA MET A 42 19.55 -8.71 9.92
C MET A 42 18.87 -7.35 10.05
N ALA A 43 18.58 -6.92 11.29
CA ALA A 43 17.82 -5.70 11.57
C ALA A 43 18.48 -4.42 11.01
N ASP A 44 19.80 -4.31 11.09
CA ASP A 44 20.52 -3.13 10.59
C ASP A 44 20.45 -3.03 9.07
N SER A 45 20.55 -4.19 8.40
CA SER A 45 20.39 -4.30 6.95
C SER A 45 18.96 -4.01 6.52
N SER A 46 17.96 -4.54 7.23
CA SER A 46 16.55 -4.30 6.91
C SER A 46 16.18 -2.82 7.03
N ARG A 47 16.66 -2.12 8.06
CA ARG A 47 16.43 -0.67 8.23
C ARG A 47 17.05 0.15 7.09
N LYS A 48 18.27 -0.15 6.68
CA LYS A 48 18.93 0.54 5.55
C LYS A 48 18.18 0.33 4.25
N VAL A 49 17.74 -0.90 3.99
CA VAL A 49 16.95 -1.24 2.80
C VAL A 49 15.59 -0.52 2.85
N ALA A 50 14.88 -0.57 3.97
CA ALA A 50 13.60 0.12 4.15
C ALA A 50 13.70 1.62 3.81
N ALA A 51 14.71 2.31 4.34
CA ALA A 51 14.91 3.73 4.07
C ALA A 51 15.10 4.02 2.56
N ALA A 52 15.85 3.18 1.85
CA ALA A 52 16.06 3.32 0.40
C ALA A 52 14.77 3.09 -0.39
N TYR A 53 14.01 2.04 -0.05
CA TYR A 53 12.75 1.70 -0.72
C TYR A 53 11.69 2.77 -0.47
N TYR A 54 11.50 3.22 0.76
CA TYR A 54 10.53 4.27 1.09
C TYR A 54 10.88 5.58 0.40
N LYS A 55 12.16 5.95 0.33
CA LYS A 55 12.61 7.11 -0.46
C LYS A 55 12.23 6.97 -1.93
N GLY A 56 12.33 5.77 -2.50
CA GLY A 56 11.86 5.46 -3.85
C GLY A 56 10.35 5.66 -4.01
N VAL A 57 9.56 5.16 -3.07
CA VAL A 57 8.10 5.34 -3.05
C VAL A 57 7.73 6.83 -2.96
N TYR A 58 8.34 7.57 -2.05
CA TYR A 58 8.08 9.01 -1.90
C TYR A 58 8.37 9.78 -3.18
N LYS A 59 9.50 9.49 -3.83
CA LYS A 59 9.83 10.04 -5.16
C LYS A 59 8.78 9.71 -6.21
N LYS A 60 8.34 8.45 -6.30
CA LYS A 60 7.30 8.00 -7.25
C LYS A 60 6.01 8.83 -7.13
N PHE A 61 5.63 9.22 -5.92
CA PHE A 61 4.42 10.00 -5.67
C PHE A 61 4.64 11.51 -5.52
N GLY A 62 5.87 12.01 -5.73
CA GLY A 62 6.18 13.44 -5.61
C GLY A 62 5.92 13.99 -4.20
N ILE A 63 6.29 13.22 -3.18
CA ILE A 63 6.22 13.62 -1.77
C ILE A 63 7.58 13.39 -1.09
N ASP A 64 7.71 13.85 0.15
CA ASP A 64 8.82 13.52 1.04
C ASP A 64 8.32 12.77 2.30
N SER A 65 9.25 12.38 3.16
CA SER A 65 8.94 11.69 4.41
C SER A 65 8.15 12.58 5.37
N ALA A 66 8.37 13.89 5.38
CA ALA A 66 7.69 14.84 6.25
C ALA A 66 6.20 14.95 5.90
N LYS A 67 5.87 15.12 4.62
CA LYS A 67 4.50 15.18 4.11
C LYS A 67 3.77 13.85 4.32
N TYR A 68 4.46 12.72 4.11
CA TYR A 68 3.92 11.41 4.45
C TYR A 68 3.58 11.31 5.94
N ALA A 69 4.53 11.60 6.83
CA ALA A 69 4.34 11.51 8.28
C ALA A 69 3.23 12.44 8.79
N GLN A 70 3.17 13.68 8.29
CA GLN A 70 2.10 14.62 8.62
C GLN A 70 0.73 14.09 8.19
N SER A 71 0.64 13.50 7.00
CA SER A 71 -0.61 12.94 6.49
C SER A 71 -1.03 11.69 7.26
N MET A 72 -0.09 10.82 7.63
CA MET A 72 -0.37 9.67 8.49
C MET A 72 -0.87 10.10 9.88
N ASN A 73 -0.27 11.13 10.49
CA ASN A 73 -0.75 11.69 11.76
C ASN A 73 -2.19 12.21 11.66
N TYR A 74 -2.59 12.75 10.50
CA TYR A 74 -3.99 13.08 10.25
C TYR A 74 -4.85 11.82 10.20
N TYR A 75 -4.47 10.80 9.43
CA TYR A 75 -5.27 9.58 9.29
C TYR A 75 -5.39 8.75 10.57
N TYR A 76 -4.41 8.80 11.47
CA TYR A 76 -4.53 8.19 12.79
C TYR A 76 -5.66 8.81 13.64
N LYS A 77 -6.02 10.08 13.38
CA LYS A 77 -7.16 10.77 14.00
C LYS A 77 -8.47 10.56 13.24
N HIS A 78 -8.42 9.94 12.05
CA HIS A 78 -9.56 9.70 11.17
C HIS A 78 -9.65 8.20 10.82
N PRO A 79 -9.91 7.33 11.82
CA PRO A 79 -9.82 5.88 11.66
C PRO A 79 -10.77 5.31 10.59
N GLN A 80 -11.93 5.94 10.36
CA GLN A 80 -12.86 5.51 9.31
C GLN A 80 -12.27 5.64 7.90
N ASP A 81 -11.48 6.69 7.64
CA ASP A 81 -10.83 6.88 6.35
C ASP A 81 -9.63 5.93 6.21
N LEU A 82 -8.87 5.76 7.30
CA LEU A 82 -7.76 4.82 7.34
C LEU A 82 -8.22 3.37 7.13
N GLU A 83 -9.30 2.95 7.77
CA GLU A 83 -9.90 1.62 7.63
C GLU A 83 -10.34 1.37 6.19
N LYS A 84 -10.99 2.34 5.53
CA LYS A 84 -11.38 2.22 4.12
C LYS A 84 -10.16 2.02 3.21
N MET A 85 -9.10 2.80 3.42
CA MET A 85 -7.85 2.62 2.67
C MET A 85 -7.27 1.22 2.90
N TYR A 86 -7.17 0.76 4.15
CA TYR A 86 -6.62 -0.56 4.46
C TYR A 86 -7.46 -1.73 3.92
N LYS A 87 -8.79 -1.63 3.93
CA LYS A 87 -9.67 -2.63 3.29
C LYS A 87 -9.35 -2.77 1.79
N SER A 88 -9.20 -1.65 1.10
CA SER A 88 -8.83 -1.63 -0.32
C SER A 88 -7.43 -2.19 -0.57
N ILE A 89 -6.44 -1.81 0.25
CA ILE A 89 -5.07 -2.32 0.17
C ILE A 89 -5.03 -3.84 0.36
N ALA A 90 -5.69 -4.36 1.40
CA ALA A 90 -5.75 -5.79 1.68
C ALA A 90 -6.41 -6.57 0.52
N GLN A 91 -7.50 -6.04 -0.04
CA GLN A 91 -8.14 -6.64 -1.22
C GLN A 91 -7.20 -6.67 -2.43
N ARG A 92 -6.47 -5.59 -2.69
CA ARG A 92 -5.52 -5.50 -3.82
C ARG A 92 -4.35 -6.46 -3.64
N LEU A 93 -3.76 -6.54 -2.45
CA LEU A 93 -2.68 -7.47 -2.14
C LEU A 93 -3.15 -8.92 -2.27
N GLY A 94 -4.32 -9.25 -1.73
CA GLY A 94 -4.90 -10.59 -1.87
C GLY A 94 -5.20 -10.98 -3.31
N LYS A 95 -5.67 -10.05 -4.15
CA LYS A 95 -5.83 -10.28 -5.60
C LYS A 95 -4.48 -10.55 -6.28
N GLN A 96 -3.46 -9.76 -5.96
CA GLN A 96 -2.12 -9.93 -6.53
C GLN A 96 -1.51 -11.28 -6.12
N GLN A 97 -1.62 -11.65 -4.84
CA GLN A 97 -1.15 -12.94 -4.34
C GLN A 97 -1.79 -14.11 -5.11
N LYS A 98 -3.12 -14.14 -5.23
CA LYS A 98 -3.83 -15.19 -5.98
C LYS A 98 -3.40 -15.26 -7.45
N ALA A 99 -3.13 -14.10 -8.06
CA ALA A 99 -2.64 -14.06 -9.44
C ALA A 99 -1.23 -14.67 -9.56
N MET A 100 -0.34 -14.39 -8.60
CA MET A 100 1.00 -14.98 -8.53
C MET A 100 0.95 -16.50 -8.32
N GLU A 101 0.12 -16.97 -7.38
CA GLU A 101 -0.09 -18.42 -7.13
C GLU A 101 -0.59 -19.15 -8.39
N LYS A 102 -1.52 -18.54 -9.11
CA LYS A 102 -2.01 -19.07 -10.39
C LYS A 102 -0.90 -19.11 -11.44
N ALA A 103 -0.10 -18.05 -11.58
CA ALA A 103 1.02 -18.01 -12.52
C ALA A 103 2.06 -19.10 -12.20
N ASP A 104 2.40 -19.29 -10.94
CA ASP A 104 3.34 -20.31 -10.48
C ASP A 104 2.84 -21.73 -10.75
N SER A 105 1.56 -22.00 -10.51
CA SER A 105 0.97 -23.32 -10.80
C SER A 105 1.01 -23.65 -12.30
N ILE A 106 0.71 -22.67 -13.16
CA ILE A 106 0.82 -22.81 -14.62
C ILE A 106 2.27 -23.06 -15.03
N ALA A 107 3.22 -22.30 -14.49
CA ALA A 107 4.64 -22.46 -14.80
C ALA A 107 5.17 -23.84 -14.39
N LYS A 108 4.78 -24.33 -13.21
CA LYS A 108 5.11 -25.69 -12.74
C LYS A 108 4.49 -26.76 -13.62
N SER A 109 3.23 -26.59 -14.04
CA SER A 109 2.56 -27.52 -14.95
C SER A 109 3.28 -27.60 -16.31
N LYS A 110 3.64 -26.45 -16.90
CA LYS A 110 4.41 -26.40 -18.15
C LYS A 110 5.78 -27.08 -18.02
N ARG A 111 6.52 -26.85 -16.93
CA ARG A 111 7.80 -27.53 -16.68
C ARG A 111 7.69 -29.04 -16.58
N LYS A 112 6.56 -29.58 -16.10
CA LYS A 112 6.32 -31.04 -16.07
C LYS A 112 6.02 -31.62 -17.46
N PHE A 113 5.48 -30.81 -18.38
CA PHE A 113 5.11 -31.24 -19.73
C PHE A 113 6.19 -31.01 -20.79
N VAL A 114 7.23 -30.22 -20.49
CA VAL A 114 8.43 -30.14 -21.34
C VAL A 114 9.39 -31.23 -20.87
N PRO A 115 9.55 -32.35 -21.62
CA PRO A 115 10.51 -33.38 -21.23
C PRO A 115 11.90 -32.77 -21.17
N ALA A 116 12.68 -33.15 -20.17
CA ALA A 116 14.09 -32.78 -20.08
C ALA A 116 14.78 -33.27 -21.35
N VAL A 117 15.20 -32.34 -22.20
CA VAL A 117 16.05 -32.65 -23.36
C VAL A 117 17.36 -33.17 -22.78
N LYS A 118 17.59 -34.48 -22.92
CA LYS A 118 18.90 -35.10 -22.72
C LYS A 118 19.70 -34.99 -24.01
#